data_AF-A0A7W3YUC3-F1
#
_entry.id   AF-A0A7W3YUC3-F1
#
_cell.length_a   1.000
_cell.length_b   1.000
_cell.length_c   1.000
_cell.angle_alpha   90.00
_cell.angle_beta   90.00
_cell.angle_gamma   90.00
#
_symmetry.space_group_name_H-M   'P 1'
#
loop_
_entity.id
_entity.type
_entity.pdbx_description
1 polymer ?
#
loop_
_entity_poly.entity_id
_entity_poly.type
_entity_poly.pdbx_seq_one_letter_code
_entity_poly.pdbx_strand_id
1 'polypeptide(L)'
;MCQSCCQSIGTDLLLALLCLLCTAALAGMVAPRWRLPVGIGLLGAAALFLLPSNLLGQLIGEAWLGRLEAWARLTPLPLAQWVHLLLFAVLGLLLWGRHRYLRGRAGAVLLALLALGAEAAQFLSRGREPHWDDAVYNLLGAALGVMLASVLQRLRPRPRPRQDRPSEAGR
;
A
#
# COMPACT_ATOMS: atom_id res chain seq x y z
N MET A 1 -17.55 7.85 32.58
CA MET A 1 -16.24 7.48 31.99
C MET A 1 -16.23 6.13 31.25
N CYS A 2 -17.14 5.16 31.49
CA CYS A 2 -17.11 3.87 30.76
C CYS A 2 -17.63 3.89 29.31
N GLN A 3 -18.60 4.74 28.97
CA GLN A 3 -19.19 4.74 27.60
C GLN A 3 -18.17 5.12 26.52
N SER A 4 -17.29 6.08 26.78
CA SER A 4 -16.24 6.48 25.84
C SER A 4 -15.18 5.40 25.62
N CYS A 5 -14.96 4.48 26.57
CA CYS A 5 -14.01 3.38 26.43
C CYS A 5 -14.58 2.26 25.55
N CYS A 6 -15.83 1.82 25.83
CA CYS A 6 -16.47 0.74 25.07
C CYS A 6 -16.73 1.10 23.60
N GLN A 7 -17.04 2.36 23.29
CA GLN A 7 -17.26 2.80 21.91
C GLN A 7 -15.97 2.76 21.07
N SER A 8 -14.78 2.82 21.69
CA SER A 8 -13.50 2.79 20.98
C SER A 8 -13.05 1.41 20.55
N ILE A 9 -13.28 0.42 21.41
CA ILE A 9 -12.87 -0.96 21.14
C ILE A 9 -13.64 -1.50 19.92
N GLY A 10 -14.91 -1.12 19.77
CA GLY A 10 -15.72 -1.52 18.61
C GLY A 10 -15.21 -0.96 17.28
N THR A 11 -14.82 0.32 17.23
CA THR A 11 -14.32 0.95 15.99
C THR A 11 -12.96 0.43 15.60
N ASP A 12 -12.05 0.24 16.56
CA ASP A 12 -10.70 -0.27 16.31
C ASP A 12 -10.74 -1.72 15.82
N LEU A 13 -11.60 -2.56 16.40
CA LEU A 13 -11.82 -3.95 15.95
C LEU A 13 -12.42 -4.01 14.54
N LEU A 14 -13.41 -3.15 14.24
CA LEU A 14 -14.02 -3.08 12.92
C LEU A 14 -12.99 -2.67 11.87
N LEU A 15 -12.15 -1.68 12.18
CA LEU A 15 -11.11 -1.19 11.29
C LEU A 15 -10.02 -2.24 11.05
N ALA A 16 -9.57 -2.91 12.12
CA ALA A 16 -8.63 -4.03 12.01
C ALA A 16 -9.20 -5.17 11.15
N LEU A 17 -10.47 -5.53 11.34
CA LEU A 17 -11.16 -6.54 10.53
C LEU A 17 -11.24 -6.10 9.06
N LEU A 18 -11.60 -4.84 8.79
CA LEU A 18 -11.65 -4.30 7.44
C LEU A 18 -10.27 -4.38 6.76
N CYS A 19 -9.21 -3.97 7.46
CA CYS A 19 -7.84 -4.05 6.96
C CYS A 19 -7.40 -5.50 6.68
N LEU A 20 -7.77 -6.44 7.55
CA LEU A 20 -7.52 -7.87 7.35
C LEU A 20 -8.23 -8.39 6.09
N LEU A 21 -9.51 -8.06 5.93
CA LEU A 21 -10.31 -8.48 4.76
C LEU A 21 -9.76 -7.87 3.46
N CYS A 22 -9.42 -6.58 3.47
CA CYS A 22 -8.78 -5.91 2.32
C CYS A 22 -7.44 -6.55 1.98
N THR A 23 -6.60 -6.81 2.99
CA THR A 23 -5.30 -7.46 2.79
C THR A 23 -5.44 -8.87 2.23
N ALA A 24 -6.37 -9.67 2.76
CA ALA A 24 -6.67 -11.01 2.28
C ALA A 24 -7.21 -11.00 0.84
N ALA A 25 -8.11 -10.06 0.51
CA ALA A 25 -8.63 -9.90 -0.85
C ALA A 25 -7.51 -9.53 -1.84
N LEU A 26 -6.70 -8.52 -1.51
CA LEU A 26 -5.58 -8.08 -2.34
C LEU A 26 -4.51 -9.18 -2.50
N ALA A 27 -4.18 -9.90 -1.43
CA ALA A 27 -3.30 -11.05 -1.49
C ALA A 27 -3.90 -12.19 -2.33
N GLY A 28 -5.21 -12.43 -2.25
CA GLY A 28 -5.91 -13.43 -3.06
C GLY A 28 -5.81 -13.18 -4.56
N MET A 29 -5.73 -11.91 -4.96
CA MET A 29 -5.59 -11.49 -6.35
C MET A 29 -4.19 -11.78 -6.93
N VAL A 30 -3.15 -11.93 -6.10
CA VAL A 30 -1.79 -12.24 -6.58
C VAL A 30 -1.53 -13.75 -6.72
N ALA A 31 -0.57 -14.10 -7.59
CA ALA A 31 -0.18 -15.49 -7.83
C ALA A 31 0.21 -16.20 -6.50
N PRO A 32 -0.07 -17.52 -6.33
CA PRO A 32 0.09 -18.24 -5.06
C PRO A 32 1.43 -18.02 -4.36
N ARG A 33 2.55 -18.08 -5.09
CA ARG A 33 3.92 -17.87 -4.57
C ARG A 33 4.18 -16.47 -4.00
N TRP A 34 3.36 -15.47 -4.34
CA TRP A 34 3.50 -14.08 -3.90
C TRP A 34 2.46 -13.68 -2.84
N ARG A 35 1.48 -14.54 -2.54
CA ARG A 35 0.39 -14.19 -1.60
C ARG A 35 0.91 -13.88 -0.21
N LEU A 36 1.78 -14.76 0.32
CA LEU A 36 2.35 -14.60 1.65
C LEU A 36 3.20 -13.33 1.78
N PRO A 37 4.22 -13.07 0.92
CA PRO A 37 5.03 -11.85 1.07
C PRO A 37 4.22 -10.57 0.83
N VAL A 38 3.25 -10.57 -0.10
CA VAL A 38 2.36 -9.41 -0.30
C VAL A 38 1.44 -9.22 0.90
N GLY A 39 0.86 -10.30 1.44
CA GLY A 39 0.02 -10.26 2.64
C GLY A 39 0.78 -9.71 3.84
N ILE A 40 2.00 -10.20 4.11
CA ILE A 40 2.86 -9.69 5.19
C ILE A 40 3.17 -8.21 4.97
N GLY A 41 3.52 -7.81 3.74
CA GLY A 41 3.80 -6.40 3.42
C GLY A 41 2.59 -5.48 3.62
N LEU A 42 1.41 -5.91 3.20
CA LEU A 42 0.16 -5.17 3.38
C LEU A 42 -0.26 -5.09 4.85
N LEU A 43 -0.10 -6.17 5.62
CA LEU A 43 -0.32 -6.16 7.07
C LEU A 43 0.66 -5.23 7.79
N GLY A 44 1.94 -5.26 7.39
CA GLY A 44 2.94 -4.33 7.92
C GLY A 44 2.60 -2.87 7.61
N ALA A 45 2.12 -2.58 6.40
CA ALA A 45 1.64 -1.26 6.02
C ALA A 45 0.42 -0.84 6.85
N ALA A 46 -0.59 -1.71 6.98
CA ALA A 46 -1.76 -1.44 7.79
C ALA A 46 -1.38 -1.22 9.27
N ALA A 47 -0.46 -2.03 9.80
CA ALA A 47 0.08 -1.85 11.15
C ALA A 47 0.76 -0.48 11.29
N LEU A 48 1.60 -0.05 10.34
CA LEU A 48 2.23 1.29 10.37
C LEU A 48 1.21 2.43 10.39
N PHE A 49 0.08 2.27 9.69
CA PHE A 49 -1.00 3.25 9.62
C PHE A 49 -1.85 3.30 10.89
N LEU A 50 -2.15 2.13 11.46
CA LEU A 50 -3.09 1.98 12.57
C LEU A 50 -2.42 2.00 13.95
N LEU A 51 -1.14 1.65 14.05
CA LEU A 51 -0.47 1.66 15.35
C LEU A 51 -0.24 3.10 15.83
N PRO A 52 -0.54 3.38 17.11
CA PRO A 52 -0.04 4.55 17.82
C PRO A 52 1.49 4.67 17.71
N SER A 53 1.99 5.90 17.57
CA SER A 53 3.43 6.18 17.37
C SER A 53 4.31 5.62 18.49
N ASN A 54 3.83 5.61 19.73
CA ASN A 54 4.53 5.04 20.88
C ASN A 54 4.69 3.51 20.78
N LEU A 55 3.67 2.79 20.29
CA LEU A 55 3.79 1.34 20.07
C LEU A 55 4.69 1.04 18.87
N LEU A 56 4.68 1.91 17.86
CA LEU A 56 5.59 1.82 16.73
C LEU A 56 7.06 1.96 17.19
N GLY A 57 7.35 2.90 18.09
CA GLY A 57 8.67 3.08 18.70
C GLY A 57 9.13 1.90 19.54
N GLN A 58 8.22 1.26 20.28
CA GLN A 58 8.51 0.03 21.01
C GLN A 58 8.80 -1.16 20.09
N LEU A 59 8.10 -1.26 18.96
CA LEU A 59 8.23 -2.39 18.03
C LEU A 59 9.46 -2.27 17.12
N ILE A 60 9.69 -1.08 16.55
CA ILE A 60 10.79 -0.83 15.60
C ILE A 60 12.08 -0.45 16.35
N GLY A 61 11.95 0.10 17.55
CA GLY A 61 13.03 0.63 18.37
C GLY A 61 13.26 2.13 18.14
N GLU A 62 13.28 2.89 19.23
CA GLU A 62 13.47 4.36 19.22
C GLU A 62 14.74 4.80 18.48
N ALA A 63 15.83 4.03 18.61
CA ALA A 63 17.08 4.32 17.92
C ALA A 63 16.95 4.24 16.39
N TRP A 64 16.11 3.33 15.89
CA TRP A 64 15.90 3.15 14.45
C TRP A 64 14.95 4.21 13.90
N LEU A 65 13.88 4.54 14.64
CA LEU A 65 13.02 5.68 14.31
C LEU A 65 13.80 6.99 14.28
N GLY A 66 14.65 7.25 15.28
CA GLY A 66 15.49 8.46 15.30
C GLY A 66 16.44 8.55 14.10
N ARG A 67 16.96 7.42 13.60
CA ARG A 67 17.74 7.37 12.36
C ARG A 67 16.87 7.71 11.16
N LEU A 68 15.72 7.05 10.98
CA LEU A 68 14.80 7.37 9.89
C LEU A 68 14.41 8.83 9.86
N GLU A 69 14.15 9.41 11.03
CA GLU A 69 13.79 10.82 11.15
C GLU A 69 14.97 11.74 10.84
N ALA A 70 16.19 11.37 11.24
CA ALA A 70 17.41 12.06 10.81
C ALA A 70 17.58 12.03 9.28
N TRP A 71 17.30 10.89 8.64
CA TRP A 71 17.31 10.79 7.17
C TRP A 71 16.21 11.65 6.52
N ALA A 72 14.99 11.62 7.06
CA ALA A 72 13.88 12.42 6.55
C ALA A 72 14.17 13.93 6.63
N ARG A 73 14.87 14.38 7.69
CA ARG A 73 15.32 15.77 7.85
C ARG A 73 16.31 16.26 6.78
N LEU A 74 16.92 15.35 6.00
CA LEU A 74 17.74 15.71 4.83
C LEU A 74 16.89 16.08 3.60
N THR A 75 15.57 15.97 3.70
CA THR A 75 14.62 16.23 2.64
C THR A 75 13.61 17.29 3.11
N PRO A 76 12.88 17.96 2.20
CA PRO A 76 11.85 18.90 2.60
C PRO A 76 10.59 18.23 3.19
N LEU A 77 10.50 16.89 3.19
CA LEU A 77 9.33 16.16 3.65
C LEU A 77 9.59 15.50 5.02
N PRO A 78 8.68 15.66 6.00
CA PRO A 78 8.72 14.91 7.25
C PRO A 78 8.60 13.39 7.02
N LEU A 79 9.05 12.61 7.99
CA LEU A 79 9.06 11.15 7.93
C LEU A 79 7.67 10.55 7.67
N ALA A 80 6.63 11.09 8.31
CA ALA A 80 5.24 10.63 8.12
C ALA A 80 4.82 10.71 6.64
N GLN A 81 5.05 11.84 5.98
CA GLN A 81 4.71 12.03 4.57
C GLN A 81 5.50 11.09 3.65
N TRP A 82 6.77 10.81 3.97
CA TRP A 82 7.56 9.78 3.25
C TRP A 82 6.95 8.39 3.37
N VAL A 83 6.49 8.00 4.57
CA VAL A 83 5.85 6.71 4.80
C VAL A 83 4.58 6.59 3.93
N HIS A 84 3.74 7.61 3.93
CA HIS A 84 2.52 7.68 3.11
C HIS A 84 2.85 7.56 1.62
N LEU A 85 3.78 8.40 1.13
CA LEU A 85 4.20 8.41 -0.26
C LEU A 85 4.78 7.06 -0.72
N LEU A 86 5.67 6.46 0.08
CA LEU A 86 6.33 5.19 -0.26
C LEU A 86 5.35 4.01 -0.21
N LEU A 87 4.50 3.93 0.82
CA LEU A 87 3.52 2.85 0.94
C LEU A 87 2.54 2.88 -0.23
N PHE A 88 2.02 4.05 -0.59
CA PHE A 88 1.13 4.16 -1.74
C PHE A 88 1.85 4.00 -3.08
N ALA A 89 3.12 4.36 -3.20
CA ALA A 89 3.92 4.04 -4.39
C ALA A 89 4.08 2.53 -4.58
N VAL A 90 4.34 1.78 -3.51
CA VAL A 90 4.38 0.31 -3.58
C VAL A 90 3.00 -0.25 -3.93
N LEU A 91 1.93 0.25 -3.32
CA LEU A 91 0.56 -0.18 -3.63
C LEU A 91 0.20 0.06 -5.10
N GLY A 92 0.43 1.27 -5.62
CA GLY A 92 0.21 1.63 -7.02
C GLY A 92 1.04 0.77 -7.97
N LEU A 93 2.32 0.53 -7.63
CA LEU A 93 3.21 -0.34 -8.40
C LEU A 93 2.69 -1.77 -8.48
N LEU A 94 2.25 -2.34 -7.35
CA LEU A 94 1.74 -3.71 -7.28
C LEU A 94 0.41 -3.85 -8.03
N LEU A 95 -0.56 -2.99 -7.74
CA LEU A 95 -1.89 -3.04 -8.35
C LEU A 95 -1.80 -2.83 -9.86
N TRP A 96 -1.12 -1.78 -10.31
CA TRP A 96 -1.01 -1.46 -11.74
C TRP A 96 -0.08 -2.41 -12.49
N GLY A 97 1.02 -2.81 -11.85
CA GLY A 97 2.03 -3.69 -12.43
C GLY A 97 1.52 -5.12 -12.66
N ARG A 98 0.72 -5.65 -11.74
CA ARG A 98 0.29 -7.06 -11.79
C ARG A 98 -1.10 -7.27 -12.39
N HIS A 99 -2.04 -6.34 -12.21
CA HIS A 99 -3.43 -6.56 -12.58
C HIS A 99 -3.80 -5.81 -13.86
N ARG A 100 -3.75 -6.50 -15.00
CA ARG A 100 -4.07 -5.91 -16.31
C ARG A 100 -5.46 -5.26 -16.35
N TYR A 101 -6.45 -5.82 -15.65
CA TYR A 101 -7.81 -5.27 -15.59
C TYR A 101 -7.93 -3.98 -14.77
N LEU A 102 -6.98 -3.69 -13.88
CA LEU A 102 -6.93 -2.42 -13.14
C LEU A 102 -6.22 -1.31 -13.93
N ARG A 103 -5.67 -1.61 -15.12
CA ARG A 103 -4.98 -0.61 -15.94
C ARG A 103 -6.00 0.20 -16.74
N GLY A 104 -6.61 1.18 -16.09
CA GLY A 104 -7.60 2.06 -16.70
C GLY A 104 -8.29 2.93 -15.66
N ARG A 105 -9.41 3.52 -16.05
CA ARG A 105 -10.19 4.42 -15.18
C ARG A 105 -10.62 3.72 -13.89
N ALA A 106 -11.09 2.47 -13.97
CA ALA A 106 -11.54 1.73 -12.80
C ALA A 106 -10.44 1.53 -11.75
N GLY A 107 -9.23 1.14 -12.15
CA GLY A 107 -8.12 1.00 -11.18
C GLY A 107 -7.56 2.31 -10.68
N ALA A 108 -7.60 3.39 -11.50
CA ALA A 108 -7.25 4.73 -11.04
C ALA A 108 -8.25 5.23 -9.97
N VAL A 109 -9.55 5.02 -10.19
CA VAL A 109 -10.60 5.32 -9.20
C VAL A 109 -10.41 4.48 -7.93
N LEU A 110 -10.15 3.17 -8.07
CA LEU A 110 -9.88 2.30 -6.92
C LEU A 110 -8.68 2.79 -6.11
N LEU A 111 -7.56 3.14 -6.75
CA LEU A 111 -6.38 3.67 -6.07
C LEU A 111 -6.67 4.98 -5.36
N ALA A 112 -7.42 5.88 -6.00
CA ALA A 112 -7.85 7.14 -5.37
C ALA A 112 -8.73 6.89 -4.15
N LEU A 113 -9.70 5.98 -4.25
CA LEU A 113 -10.55 5.58 -3.12
C LEU A 113 -9.74 4.95 -1.99
N LEU A 114 -8.73 4.14 -2.28
CA LEU A 114 -7.84 3.58 -1.26
C LEU A 114 -6.97 4.66 -0.59
N ALA A 115 -6.46 5.62 -1.37
CA ALA A 115 -5.65 6.73 -0.86
C ALA A 115 -6.44 7.65 0.08
N LEU A 116 -7.66 8.01 -0.31
CA LEU A 116 -8.56 8.81 0.51
C LEU A 116 -9.14 8.00 1.67
N GLY A 117 -9.43 6.71 1.43
CA GLY A 117 -9.98 5.80 2.43
C GLY A 117 -8.99 5.53 3.57
N ALA A 118 -7.69 5.50 3.31
CA ALA A 118 -6.67 5.36 4.35
C ALA A 118 -6.65 6.56 5.32
N GLU A 119 -6.80 7.78 4.81
CA GLU A 119 -6.92 8.98 5.64
C GLU A 119 -8.24 8.98 6.43
N ALA A 120 -9.34 8.64 5.76
CA ALA A 120 -10.64 8.50 6.41
C ALA A 120 -10.64 7.42 7.51
N ALA A 121 -9.87 6.35 7.32
CA ALA A 121 -9.65 5.33 8.35
C ALA A 121 -8.86 5.87 9.55
N GLN A 122 -7.86 6.73 9.33
CA GLN A 122 -7.16 7.41 10.42
C GLN A 122 -8.07 8.36 11.21
N PHE A 123 -9.06 8.99 10.55
CA PHE A 123 -10.11 9.78 11.22
C PHE A 123 -10.89 8.96 12.27
N LEU A 124 -10.98 7.65 12.08
CA LEU A 124 -11.66 6.73 13.00
C LEU A 124 -10.74 6.20 14.11
N SER A 125 -9.42 6.35 13.96
CA SER A 125 -8.42 5.88 14.93
C SER A 125 -8.16 6.97 15.98
N ARG A 126 -8.23 6.61 17.27
CA ARG A 126 -7.99 7.56 18.35
C ARG A 126 -6.51 7.90 18.47
N GLY A 127 -6.21 9.19 18.67
CA GLY A 127 -4.86 9.67 18.91
C GLY A 127 -4.04 9.94 17.65
N ARG A 128 -4.67 9.90 16.47
CA ARG A 128 -4.12 10.42 15.22
C ARG A 128 -4.93 11.65 14.82
N GLU A 129 -4.25 12.76 14.57
CA GLU A 129 -4.88 13.92 13.94
C GLU A 129 -4.79 13.74 12.42
N PRO A 130 -5.93 13.68 11.71
CA PRO A 130 -5.94 13.56 10.26
C PRO A 130 -5.42 14.85 9.64
N HIS A 131 -4.54 14.72 8.65
CA HIS A 131 -3.98 15.84 7.93
C HIS A 131 -4.35 15.69 6.46
N TRP A 132 -5.08 16.65 5.90
CA TRP A 132 -5.45 16.62 4.48
C TRP A 132 -4.24 16.49 3.55
N ASP A 133 -3.08 16.98 4.00
CA ASP A 133 -1.82 16.84 3.29
C ASP A 133 -1.42 15.36 3.13
N ASP A 134 -1.67 14.50 4.12
CA ASP A 134 -1.33 13.08 4.09
C ASP A 134 -2.12 12.32 3.00
N ALA A 135 -3.37 12.70 2.75
CA ALA A 135 -4.16 12.20 1.63
C ALA A 135 -3.54 12.59 0.28
N VAL A 136 -2.98 13.80 0.17
CA VAL A 136 -2.26 14.24 -1.04
C VAL A 136 -1.02 13.38 -1.26
N TYR A 137 -0.23 13.10 -0.21
CA TYR A 137 0.93 12.23 -0.32
C TYR A 137 0.57 10.77 -0.66
N ASN A 138 -0.55 10.27 -0.17
CA ASN A 138 -1.08 8.96 -0.58
C ASN A 138 -1.38 8.93 -2.09
N LEU A 139 -2.05 9.97 -2.61
CA LEU A 139 -2.38 10.08 -4.03
C LEU A 139 -1.13 10.22 -4.90
N LEU A 140 -0.17 11.08 -4.50
CA LEU A 140 1.11 11.25 -5.19
C LEU A 140 1.92 9.96 -5.20
N GLY A 141 1.99 9.26 -4.06
CA GLY A 141 2.58 7.94 -3.96
C GLY A 141 1.95 6.97 -4.94
N ALA A 142 0.62 6.83 -4.92
CA ALA A 142 -0.09 5.93 -5.83
C ALA A 142 0.20 6.23 -7.31
N ALA A 143 0.21 7.52 -7.68
CA ALA A 143 0.55 7.96 -9.03
C ALA A 143 1.99 7.61 -9.42
N LEU A 144 2.96 7.84 -8.53
CA LEU A 144 4.37 7.46 -8.73
C LEU A 144 4.51 5.94 -8.93
N GLY A 145 3.80 5.14 -8.13
CA GLY A 145 3.74 3.69 -8.27
C GLY A 145 3.22 3.25 -9.64
N VAL A 146 2.13 3.87 -10.10
CA VAL A 146 1.54 3.62 -11.42
C VAL A 146 2.50 4.00 -12.55
N MET A 147 3.19 5.14 -12.44
CA MET A 147 4.18 5.59 -13.40
C MET A 147 5.35 4.60 -13.48
N LEU A 148 5.91 4.20 -12.34
CA LEU A 148 7.00 3.24 -12.27
C LEU A 148 6.58 1.87 -12.83
N ALA A 149 5.37 1.40 -12.51
CA ALA A 149 4.81 0.17 -13.08
C ALA A 149 4.74 0.25 -14.61
N SER A 150 4.33 1.40 -15.14
CA SER A 150 4.19 1.62 -16.57
C SER A 150 5.56 1.64 -17.27
N VAL A 151 6.57 2.28 -16.68
CA VAL A 151 7.95 2.27 -17.20
C VAL A 151 8.52 0.85 -17.19
N LEU A 152 8.43 0.14 -16.07
CA LEU A 152 8.93 -1.23 -15.95
C LEU A 152 8.27 -2.20 -16.94
N GLN A 153 7.00 -1.97 -17.29
CA GLN A 153 6.32 -2.76 -18.32
C GLN A 153 6.82 -2.47 -19.73
N ARG A 154 7.19 -1.22 -20.04
CA ARG A 154 7.79 -0.85 -21.33
C ARG A 154 9.19 -1.43 -21.50
N LEU A 155 9.93 -1.56 -20.41
CA LEU A 155 11.28 -2.14 -20.39
C LEU A 155 11.28 -3.66 -20.46
N ARG A 156 10.14 -4.34 -20.26
CA ARG A 156 10.08 -5.80 -20.35
C ARG A 156 10.25 -6.23 -21.81
N PRO A 157 11.18 -7.16 -22.11
CA PRO A 157 11.30 -7.71 -23.45
C PRO A 157 9.96 -8.31 -23.87
N ARG A 158 9.47 -7.93 -25.06
CA ARG A 158 8.33 -8.64 -25.66
C ARG A 158 8.76 -10.09 -25.86
N PRO A 159 7.99 -11.09 -25.38
CA PRO A 159 8.23 -12.47 -25.76
C PRO A 159 8.30 -12.51 -27.28
N ARG A 160 9.43 -12.94 -27.86
CA ARG A 160 9.48 -13.18 -29.30
C ARG A 160 8.33 -14.14 -29.60
N PRO A 161 7.47 -13.85 -30.60
CA PRO A 161 6.51 -14.83 -31.08
C PRO A 161 7.28 -16.13 -31.25
N ARG A 162 6.85 -17.18 -30.55
CA ARG A 162 7.38 -18.51 -30.77
C ARG A 162 7.06 -18.76 -32.23
N GLN A 163 8.07 -18.62 -33.10
CA GLN A 163 7.93 -19.00 -34.51
C GLN A 163 7.58 -20.47 -34.43
N ASP A 164 6.29 -20.75 -34.62
CA ASP A 164 5.78 -22.11 -34.68
C ASP A 164 6.67 -22.80 -35.71
N ARG A 165 7.46 -23.77 -35.22
CA ARG A 165 8.26 -24.61 -36.12
C ARG A 165 7.26 -25.16 -37.11
N PRO A 166 7.47 -24.98 -38.43
CA PRO A 166 6.63 -25.65 -39.41
C PRO A 166 6.63 -27.12 -39.02
N SER A 167 5.44 -27.63 -38.72
CA SER A 167 5.21 -29.04 -38.48
C SER A 167 5.85 -29.76 -39.66
N GLU A 168 6.88 -30.55 -39.41
CA GLU A 168 7.40 -31.52 -40.37
C GLU A 168 6.29 -32.53 -40.63
N ALA A 169 5.32 -32.12 -41.43
CA ALA A 169 4.39 -32.98 -42.11
C ALA A 169 5.14 -33.53 -43.32
N GLY A 170 5.57 -34.78 -43.23
CA GLY A 170 6.03 -35.53 -44.39
C GLY A 170 7.24 -36.41 -44.15
N ARG A 171 7.07 -37.48 -43.36
CA ARG A 171 7.66 -38.80 -43.65
C ARG A 171 6.68 -39.89 -43.27
#